data_AF-A0AAN8M282-F1
#
_entry.id   AF-A0AAN8M282-F1
#
_cell.length_a   1.000
_cell.length_b   1.000
_cell.length_c   1.000
_cell.angle_alpha   90.00
_cell.angle_beta   90.00
_cell.angle_gamma   90.00
#
_symmetry.space_group_name_H-M   'P 1'
#
loop_
_entity.id
_entity.type
_entity.pdbx_description
1 polymer ?
#
loop_
_entity_poly.entity_id
_entity_poly.type
_entity_poly.pdbx_seq_one_letter_code
_entity_poly.pdbx_strand_id
1 'polypeptide(L)'
;MEKSVRQRSLQSPSTSILSSSSMICTLIISGLQIKEKQMMYLKEICRYLNIPGSNPQRFVPHRCLSTYDVSISTHRMLPAYKVLYYGFLSNDDQELYKDPLEHIYKEHHVSKKAQARIKSLHEDLNRKGMTQQGKN
;
A
#
# COMPACT_ATOMS: atom_id res chain seq x y z
N MET A 1 15.05 48.59 -32.76
CA MET A 1 15.85 49.00 -31.58
C MET A 1 14.91 49.01 -30.38
N GLU A 2 14.58 47.83 -29.87
CA GLU A 2 15.21 47.17 -28.71
C GLU A 2 14.85 47.83 -27.38
N LYS A 3 13.85 47.25 -26.70
CA LYS A 3 13.51 47.53 -25.31
C LYS A 3 14.45 46.72 -24.42
N SER A 4 15.27 47.41 -23.64
CA SER A 4 16.16 46.83 -22.64
C SER A 4 15.35 46.25 -21.47
N VAL A 5 15.28 44.92 -21.39
CA VAL A 5 14.70 44.17 -20.26
C VAL A 5 15.84 43.91 -19.26
N ARG A 6 15.81 44.61 -18.12
CA ARG A 6 16.68 44.32 -16.98
C ARG A 6 16.37 42.93 -16.42
N GLN A 7 17.28 41.97 -16.63
CA GLN A 7 17.31 40.71 -15.91
C GLN A 7 17.56 40.98 -14.42
N ARG A 8 16.60 40.65 -13.55
CA ARG A 8 16.85 40.48 -12.12
C ARG A 8 17.21 39.01 -11.89
N SER A 9 18.49 38.77 -11.63
CA SER A 9 18.99 37.53 -11.03
C SER A 9 18.41 37.40 -9.61
N LEU A 10 17.44 36.51 -9.43
CA LEU A 10 17.02 36.08 -8.10
C LEU A 10 17.84 34.84 -7.73
N GLN A 11 18.92 35.11 -7.00
CA GLN A 11 19.69 34.13 -6.26
C GLN A 11 18.76 33.27 -5.39
N SER A 12 18.98 31.96 -5.47
CA SER A 12 18.35 30.93 -4.67
C SER A 12 18.61 31.11 -3.16
N PRO A 13 17.57 30.98 -2.33
CA PRO A 13 17.75 30.51 -0.96
C PRO A 13 16.82 29.32 -0.73
N SER A 14 17.35 28.10 -0.77
CA SER A 14 16.55 26.91 -0.44
C SER A 14 17.29 25.99 0.52
N THR A 15 17.77 26.55 1.63
CA THR A 15 17.93 25.78 2.87
C THR A 15 16.62 25.79 3.65
N SER A 16 16.26 24.60 4.13
CA SER A 16 15.39 24.32 5.27
C SER A 16 13.92 24.78 5.20
N ILE A 17 13.10 24.08 4.43
CA ILE A 17 11.71 23.81 4.85
C ILE A 17 11.42 22.34 4.60
N LEU A 18 11.63 21.53 5.65
CA LEU A 18 11.11 20.17 5.77
C LEU A 18 9.57 20.28 5.80
N SER A 19 8.99 20.42 4.61
CA SER A 19 7.59 20.74 4.41
C SER A 19 6.74 19.53 4.79
N SER A 20 5.80 19.75 5.71
CA SER A 20 4.83 18.82 6.31
C SER A 20 4.15 17.84 5.34
N SER A 21 4.06 18.16 4.05
CA SER A 21 3.55 17.27 3.00
C SER A 21 4.49 16.09 2.69
N SER A 22 5.81 16.28 2.89
CA SER A 22 6.79 15.18 2.91
C SER A 22 6.44 14.22 4.02
N MET A 23 6.07 14.73 5.21
CA MET A 23 5.71 13.87 6.34
C MET A 23 4.45 13.06 6.08
N ILE A 24 3.41 13.58 5.42
CA ILE A 24 2.20 12.78 5.13
C ILE A 24 2.50 11.64 4.15
N CYS A 25 3.23 11.93 3.06
CA CYS A 25 3.66 10.90 2.13
C CYS A 25 4.60 9.89 2.81
N THR A 26 5.55 10.37 3.61
CA THR A 26 6.43 9.52 4.41
C THR A 26 5.65 8.75 5.47
N LEU A 27 4.58 9.25 6.09
CA LEU A 27 3.76 8.56 7.10
C LEU A 27 2.92 7.45 6.49
N ILE A 28 2.30 7.70 5.33
CA ILE A 28 1.57 6.67 4.57
C ILE A 28 2.55 5.58 4.09
N ILE A 29 3.74 5.98 3.62
CA ILE A 29 4.76 5.05 3.11
C ILE A 29 5.53 4.34 4.25
N SER A 30 5.73 4.98 5.41
CA SER A 30 6.45 4.42 6.56
C SER A 30 5.58 3.51 7.42
N GLY A 31 4.27 3.79 7.52
CA GLY A 31 3.31 2.89 8.17
C GLY A 31 3.04 1.60 7.37
N LEU A 32 3.17 1.67 6.04
CA LEU A 32 3.05 0.54 5.11
C LEU A 32 4.43 0.05 4.60
N GLN A 33 5.43 -0.02 5.48
CA GLN A 33 6.71 -0.65 5.16
C GLN A 33 6.54 -2.18 5.04
N ILE A 34 6.07 -2.62 3.86
CA ILE A 34 6.02 -4.04 3.51
C ILE A 34 7.45 -4.50 3.26
N LYS A 35 7.92 -5.46 4.05
CA LYS A 35 9.22 -6.10 3.81
C LYS A 35 9.17 -6.85 2.47
N GLU A 36 10.30 -6.97 1.77
CA GLU A 36 10.37 -7.62 0.44
C GLU A 36 9.67 -8.99 0.37
N LYS A 37 9.78 -9.80 1.45
CA LYS A 37 9.08 -11.10 1.55
C LYS A 37 7.56 -10.96 1.60
N GLN A 38 7.03 -9.97 2.31
CA GLN A 38 5.58 -9.69 2.38
C GLN A 38 5.05 -9.18 1.03
N MET A 39 5.88 -8.52 0.22
CA MET A 39 5.51 -8.04 -1.12
C MET A 39 5.21 -9.20 -2.09
N MET A 40 5.90 -10.33 -1.98
CA MET A 40 5.59 -11.52 -2.79
C MET A 40 4.19 -12.06 -2.48
N TYR A 41 3.87 -12.18 -1.19
CA TYR A 41 2.55 -12.61 -0.73
C TYR A 41 1.44 -11.64 -1.15
N LEU A 42 1.68 -10.34 -1.04
CA LEU A 42 0.73 -9.33 -1.49
C LEU A 42 0.43 -9.45 -2.99
N LYS A 43 1.45 -9.65 -3.83
CA LYS A 43 1.27 -9.83 -5.27
C LYS A 43 0.46 -11.08 -5.59
N GLU A 44 0.65 -12.16 -4.84
CA GLU A 44 -0.14 -13.38 -5.00
C GLU A 44 -1.61 -13.16 -4.59
N ILE A 45 -1.85 -12.49 -3.46
CA ILE A 45 -3.20 -12.11 -3.01
C ILE A 45 -3.88 -11.18 -4.03
N CYS A 46 -3.15 -10.21 -4.59
CA CYS A 46 -3.66 -9.34 -5.65
C CYS A 46 -4.15 -10.14 -6.87
N ARG A 47 -3.45 -11.23 -7.25
CA ARG A 47 -3.89 -12.12 -8.34
C ARG A 47 -5.20 -12.83 -7.99
N TYR A 48 -5.35 -13.32 -6.75
CA TYR A 48 -6.60 -13.97 -6.32
C TYR A 48 -7.79 -13.00 -6.25
N LEU A 49 -7.54 -11.72 -5.94
CA LEU A 49 -8.54 -10.66 -5.89
C LEU A 49 -8.78 -9.96 -7.24
N ASN A 50 -8.05 -10.37 -8.30
CA ASN A 50 -8.05 -9.70 -9.60
C ASN A 50 -7.74 -8.18 -9.51
N ILE A 51 -6.87 -7.80 -8.57
CA ILE A 51 -6.41 -6.41 -8.39
C ILE A 51 -5.05 -6.26 -9.08
N PRO A 52 -4.82 -5.19 -9.86
CA PRO A 52 -3.50 -4.93 -10.41
C PRO A 52 -2.53 -4.55 -9.29
N GLY A 53 -1.64 -5.48 -8.92
CA GLY A 53 -0.59 -5.30 -7.91
C GLY A 53 0.63 -4.53 -8.42
N SER A 54 0.42 -3.55 -9.31
CA SER A 54 1.44 -2.71 -9.93
C SER A 54 1.38 -1.27 -9.42
N ASN A 55 2.56 -0.67 -9.23
CA ASN A 55 2.69 0.77 -9.00
C ASN A 55 2.27 1.56 -10.25
N PRO A 56 1.95 2.86 -10.09
CA PRO A 56 1.73 3.76 -11.22
C PRO A 56 2.94 3.69 -12.18
N GLN A 57 2.70 3.45 -13.46
CA GLN A 57 3.76 3.44 -14.49
C GLN A 57 4.28 4.83 -14.80
N ARG A 58 3.48 5.87 -14.54
CA ARG A 58 3.81 7.26 -14.78
C ARG A 58 3.47 8.06 -13.54
N PHE A 59 4.47 8.76 -13.03
CA PHE A 59 4.29 9.76 -11.97
C PHE A 59 4.24 11.13 -12.60
N VAL A 60 3.30 11.96 -12.16
CA VAL A 60 3.33 13.37 -12.52
C VAL A 60 4.43 14.04 -11.68
N PRO A 61 5.42 14.73 -12.30
CA PRO A 61 6.56 15.31 -11.58
C PRO A 61 6.20 16.52 -10.69
N HIS A 62 4.91 16.77 -10.47
CA HIS A 62 4.42 17.77 -9.54
C HIS A 62 4.10 17.13 -8.18
N ARG A 63 4.64 17.69 -7.10
CA ARG A 63 4.68 17.08 -5.76
C ARG A 63 3.31 16.58 -5.24
N CYS A 64 2.24 17.35 -5.42
CA CYS A 64 0.91 16.94 -4.95
C CYS A 64 0.28 15.85 -5.83
N LEU A 65 0.64 15.83 -7.12
CA LEU A 65 0.08 14.89 -8.08
C LEU A 65 0.79 13.53 -7.99
N SER A 66 2.09 13.51 -7.66
CA SER A 66 2.78 12.26 -7.34
C SER A 66 2.25 11.61 -6.05
N THR A 67 1.94 12.40 -5.02
CA THR A 67 1.25 11.89 -3.81
C THR A 67 -0.11 11.30 -4.18
N TYR A 68 -0.89 11.98 -5.01
CA TYR A 68 -2.18 11.49 -5.49
C TYR A 68 -2.04 10.16 -6.28
N ASP A 69 -1.07 10.05 -7.18
CA ASP A 69 -0.78 8.83 -7.95
C ASP A 69 -0.48 7.64 -7.02
N VAL A 70 0.33 7.86 -5.98
CA VAL A 70 0.63 6.84 -4.96
C VAL A 70 -0.63 6.51 -4.16
N SER A 71 -1.36 7.50 -3.66
CA SER A 71 -2.55 7.29 -2.83
C SER A 71 -3.64 6.52 -3.56
N ILE A 72 -3.89 6.80 -4.85
CA ILE A 72 -4.83 6.02 -5.66
C ILE A 72 -4.37 4.59 -5.83
N SER A 73 -3.09 4.37 -6.11
CA SER A 73 -2.55 3.02 -6.25
C SER A 73 -2.66 2.22 -4.95
N THR A 74 -2.33 2.84 -3.82
CA THR A 74 -2.50 2.24 -2.49
C THR A 74 -3.98 1.97 -2.19
N HIS A 75 -4.88 2.91 -2.49
CA HIS A 75 -6.32 2.74 -2.29
C HIS A 75 -6.87 1.57 -3.10
N ARG A 76 -6.46 1.43 -4.37
CA ARG A 76 -6.82 0.29 -5.21
C ARG A 76 -6.35 -1.04 -4.62
N MET A 77 -5.19 -1.07 -3.98
CA MET A 77 -4.63 -2.28 -3.36
C MET A 77 -5.14 -2.52 -1.93
N LEU A 78 -5.93 -1.61 -1.36
CA LEU A 78 -6.42 -1.69 0.01
C LEU A 78 -7.14 -3.00 0.36
N PRO A 79 -7.97 -3.60 -0.52
CA PRO A 79 -8.57 -4.91 -0.24
C PRO A 79 -7.51 -6.02 -0.10
N ALA A 80 -6.48 -6.01 -0.94
CA ALA A 80 -5.37 -6.98 -0.85
C ALA A 80 -4.56 -6.81 0.43
N TYR A 81 -4.37 -5.57 0.88
CA TYR A 81 -3.77 -5.29 2.18
C TYR A 81 -4.58 -5.87 3.32
N LYS A 82 -5.90 -5.63 3.36
CA LYS A 82 -6.78 -6.15 4.40
C LYS A 82 -6.71 -7.68 4.47
N VAL A 83 -6.72 -8.37 3.33
CA VAL A 83 -6.58 -9.83 3.26
C VAL A 83 -5.22 -10.27 3.80
N LEU A 84 -4.12 -9.64 3.35
CA LEU A 84 -2.77 -9.97 3.83
C LEU A 84 -2.64 -9.80 5.35
N TYR A 85 -3.16 -8.69 5.88
CA TYR A 85 -3.05 -8.37 7.30
C TYR A 85 -3.94 -9.24 8.18
N TYR A 86 -5.10 -9.69 7.67
CA TYR A 86 -5.93 -10.67 8.35
C TYR A 86 -5.15 -11.93 8.74
N GLY A 87 -4.22 -12.36 7.88
CA GLY A 87 -3.34 -13.49 8.16
C GLY A 87 -2.43 -13.32 9.37
N PHE A 88 -2.16 -12.08 9.82
CA PHE A 88 -1.32 -11.79 10.99
C PHE A 88 -2.10 -11.57 12.28
N LEU A 89 -3.43 -11.54 12.22
CA LEU A 89 -4.29 -11.31 13.37
C LEU A 89 -4.35 -12.54 14.28
N SER A 90 -4.61 -12.30 15.57
CA SER A 90 -4.95 -13.35 16.53
C SER A 90 -6.26 -14.02 16.16
N ASN A 91 -6.54 -15.22 16.68
CA ASN A 91 -7.80 -15.91 16.43
C ASN A 91 -9.03 -15.08 16.87
N ASP A 92 -8.92 -14.36 17.99
CA ASP A 92 -10.01 -13.52 18.51
C ASP A 92 -10.28 -12.33 17.58
N ASP A 93 -9.23 -11.68 17.08
CA ASP A 93 -9.35 -10.59 16.10
C ASP A 93 -9.84 -11.10 14.75
N GLN A 94 -9.43 -12.30 14.33
CA GLN A 94 -9.92 -12.89 13.09
C GLN A 94 -11.44 -13.07 13.11
N GLU A 95 -12.02 -13.50 14.24
CA GLU A 95 -13.47 -13.61 14.36
C GLU A 95 -14.16 -12.25 14.23
N LEU A 96 -13.58 -11.18 14.80
CA LEU A 96 -14.11 -9.82 14.68
C LEU A 96 -14.09 -9.29 13.24
N TYR A 97 -13.07 -9.65 12.45
CA TYR A 97 -12.87 -9.15 11.08
C TYR A 97 -13.28 -10.15 9.99
N LYS A 98 -13.95 -11.24 10.35
CA LYS A 98 -14.40 -12.27 9.42
C LYS A 98 -15.41 -11.73 8.40
N ASP A 99 -16.42 -11.00 8.84
CA ASP A 99 -17.45 -10.44 7.96
C ASP A 99 -16.86 -9.46 6.92
N PRO A 100 -15.98 -8.50 7.30
CA PRO A 100 -15.23 -7.69 6.34
C PRO A 100 -14.43 -8.51 5.32
N LEU A 101 -13.80 -9.61 5.75
CA LEU A 101 -13.02 -10.47 4.85
C LEU A 101 -13.92 -11.18 3.85
N GLU A 102 -15.05 -11.73 4.30
CA GLU A 102 -16.03 -12.39 3.44
C GLU A 102 -16.65 -11.41 2.44
N HIS A 103 -16.89 -10.17 2.86
CA HIS A 103 -17.34 -9.10 1.97
C HIS A 103 -16.35 -8.83 0.85
N ILE A 104 -15.05 -8.71 1.16
CA ILE A 104 -13.99 -8.53 0.15
C ILE A 104 -13.99 -9.71 -0.84
N TYR A 105 -14.12 -10.95 -0.36
CA TYR A 105 -14.16 -12.11 -1.24
C TYR A 105 -15.38 -12.10 -2.17
N LYS A 106 -16.53 -11.63 -1.69
CA LYS A 106 -17.74 -11.52 -2.50
C LYS A 106 -17.60 -10.43 -3.56
N GLU A 107 -17.13 -9.24 -3.16
CA GLU A 107 -16.94 -8.09 -4.04
C GLU A 107 -15.94 -8.38 -5.17
N HIS A 108 -14.86 -9.08 -4.85
CA HIS A 108 -13.82 -9.47 -5.81
C HIS A 108 -14.06 -10.82 -6.48
N HIS A 109 -15.24 -11.43 -6.30
CA HIS A 109 -15.61 -12.73 -6.88
C HIS A 109 -14.57 -13.84 -6.66
N VAL A 110 -13.97 -13.87 -5.46
CA VAL A 110 -12.90 -14.81 -5.13
C VAL A 110 -13.47 -16.22 -4.98
N SER A 111 -13.05 -17.14 -5.85
CA SER A 111 -13.49 -18.53 -5.83
C SER A 111 -13.15 -19.24 -4.51
N LYS A 112 -13.93 -20.26 -4.13
CA LYS A 112 -13.63 -21.09 -2.94
C LYS A 112 -12.25 -21.75 -2.99
N LYS A 113 -11.78 -22.13 -4.18
CA LYS A 113 -10.42 -22.65 -4.40
C LYS A 113 -9.35 -21.58 -4.08
N ALA A 114 -9.57 -20.34 -4.51
CA ALA A 114 -8.67 -19.23 -4.19
C ALA A 114 -8.69 -18.87 -2.70
N GLN A 115 -9.88 -18.86 -2.07
CA GLN A 115 -9.99 -18.68 -0.61
C GLN A 115 -9.20 -19.72 0.17
N ALA A 116 -9.25 -21.00 -0.23
CA ALA A 116 -8.45 -22.06 0.39
C ALA A 116 -6.93 -21.84 0.22
N ARG A 117 -6.49 -21.33 -0.94
CA ARG A 117 -5.09 -20.97 -1.17
C ARG A 117 -4.66 -19.79 -0.29
N ILE A 118 -5.49 -18.76 -0.17
CA ILE A 118 -5.24 -17.61 0.71
C ILE A 118 -5.16 -18.07 2.18
N LYS A 119 -6.02 -19.00 2.60
CA LYS A 119 -5.95 -19.58 3.95
C LYS A 119 -4.61 -20.29 4.20
N SER A 120 -4.18 -21.14 3.27
CA SER A 120 -2.86 -21.80 3.35
C SER A 120 -1.71 -20.79 3.39
N LEU A 121 -1.83 -19.68 2.67
CA LEU A 121 -0.88 -18.57 2.71
C LEU A 121 -0.83 -17.92 4.10
N HIS A 122 -1.97 -17.70 4.76
CA HIS A 122 -2.03 -17.18 6.13
C HIS A 122 -1.37 -18.14 7.14
N GLU A 123 -1.63 -19.44 7.04
CA GLU A 123 -1.00 -20.47 7.87
C GLU A 123 0.53 -20.46 7.71
N ASP A 124 1.01 -20.33 6.47
CA ASP A 124 2.43 -20.19 6.14
C ASP A 124 3.07 -18.92 6.73
N LEU A 125 2.34 -17.79 6.71
CA LEU A 125 2.78 -16.52 7.28
C LEU A 125 2.90 -16.59 8.81
N ASN A 126 1.91 -17.19 9.47
CA ASN A 126 1.91 -17.39 10.91
C ASN A 126 3.05 -18.31 11.35
N ARG A 127 3.25 -19.44 10.66
CA ARG A 127 4.37 -20.35 10.94
C ARG A 127 5.73 -19.67 10.84
N LYS A 128 5.90 -18.71 9.92
CA LYS A 128 7.15 -17.97 9.74
C LYS A 128 7.38 -16.89 10.79
N GLY A 129 6.42 -16.61 11.68
CA GLY A 129 6.55 -15.63 12.75
C GLY A 129 6.89 -14.23 12.23
N MET A 130 6.32 -13.85 11.06
CA MET A 130 6.66 -12.60 10.38
C MET A 130 6.27 -11.34 11.18
N THR A 131 5.35 -11.48 12.13
CA THR A 131 4.98 -10.47 13.13
C THR A 131 4.94 -11.11 14.52
N GLN A 132 5.15 -10.31 15.57
CA GLN A 132 5.04 -10.81 16.95
C GLN A 132 3.57 -11.02 17.39
N GLN A 133 2.62 -10.36 16.71
CA GLN A 133 1.19 -10.36 17.05
C GLN A 133 0.44 -11.62 16.57
N GLY A 134 1.02 -12.40 15.64
CA GLY A 134 0.43 -13.66 15.15
C GLY A 134 0.97 -14.92 15.86
N LYS A 135 1.73 -14.77 16.96
CA LYS A 135 2.23 -15.91 17.73
C LYS A 135 1.16 -16.36 18.71
N ASN A 136 0.42 -17.40 18.34
CA ASN A 136 -0.39 -18.21 19.25
C ASN A 136 0.33 -19.54 19.50
#